data_AF-A0A919BAA6-F1
#
_entry.id   AF-A0A919BAA6-F1
#
_cell.length_a   1.000
_cell.length_b   1.000
_cell.length_c   1.000
_cell.angle_alpha   90.00
_cell.angle_beta   90.00
_cell.angle_gamma   90.00
#
_symmetry.space_group_name_H-M   'P 1'
#
loop_
_entity.id
_entity.type
_entity.pdbx_description
1 polymer ?
#
loop_
_entity_poly.entity_id
_entity_poly.type
_entity_poly.pdbx_seq_one_letter_code
_entity_poly.pdbx_strand_id
1 'polypeptide(L)' 'MVGITGSAAVKEKALECYRREMRGAAHPHSLERIWAFDAARAAALGTERAESFRPYRMAWR' A
#
# COMPACT_ATOMS: atom_id res chain seq x y z
N MET A 1 -3.53 -9.43 -5.95
CA MET A 1 -3.31 -7.98 -5.79
C MET A 1 -4.67 -7.31 -5.88
N VAL A 2 -4.85 -6.16 -5.23
CA VAL A 2 -6.13 -5.43 -5.20
C VAL A 2 -5.87 -3.97 -5.53
N GLY A 3 -6.61 -3.41 -6.49
CA GLY A 3 -6.56 -1.98 -6.80
C GLY A 3 -7.21 -1.17 -5.69
N ILE A 4 -6.51 -0.13 -5.21
CA ILE A 4 -6.94 0.70 -4.07
C ILE A 4 -7.05 2.19 -4.43
N THR A 5 -6.98 2.54 -5.72
CA THR A 5 -7.02 3.94 -6.17
C THR A 5 -8.22 4.70 -5.62
N GLY A 6 -9.41 4.10 -5.62
CA GLY A 6 -10.62 4.72 -5.07
C GLY A 6 -10.64 4.90 -3.54
N SER A 7 -9.77 4.21 -2.80
CA SER A 7 -9.63 4.29 -1.34
C SER A 7 -8.29 4.88 -0.88
N ALA A 8 -7.47 5.38 -1.81
CA ALA A 8 -6.13 5.88 -1.53
C ALA A 8 -6.12 7.01 -0.47
N ALA A 9 -7.08 7.94 -0.54
CA ALA A 9 -7.22 9.02 0.43
C ALA A 9 -7.53 8.52 1.85
N VAL A 10 -8.31 7.43 1.98
CA VAL A 10 -8.61 6.83 3.28
C VAL A 10 -7.36 6.18 3.86
N LYS A 11 -6.58 5.49 3.02
CA LYS A 11 -5.28 4.94 3.41
C LYS A 11 -4.31 6.01 3.88
N GLU A 12 -4.21 7.13 3.16
CA GLU A 12 -3.35 8.26 3.55
C GLU A 12 -3.73 8.83 4.90
N LYS A 13 -5.02 9.12 5.12
CA LYS A 13 -5.52 9.59 6.41
C LYS A 13 -5.23 8.59 7.54
N ALA A 14 -5.39 7.31 7.28
CA ALA A 14 -5.08 6.26 8.27
C ALA A 14 -3.60 6.22 8.63
N LEU A 15 -2.69 6.38 7.66
CA LEU A 15 -1.24 6.42 7.90
C LEU A 15 -0.83 7.70 8.66
N GLU A 16 -1.48 8.82 8.38
CA GLU A 16 -1.24 10.08 9.09
C GLU A 16 -1.52 9.98 10.60
N CYS A 17 -2.53 9.22 11.01
CA CYS A 17 -2.80 8.96 12.43
C CYS A 17 -1.59 8.36 13.17
N TYR A 18 -0.69 7.67 12.45
CA TYR A 18 0.53 7.05 12.98
C TYR A 18 1.80 7.82 12.58
N ARG A 19 1.72 9.15 12.46
CA ARG A 19 2.84 9.99 12.02
C ARG A 19 4.11 9.82 12.88
N ARG A 20 3.98 9.51 14.17
CA ARG A 20 5.13 9.36 15.09
C ARG A 20 5.88 8.03 14.84
N GLU A 21 5.18 7.06 14.30
CA GLU A 21 5.65 5.73 13.97
C GLU A 21 6.23 5.67 12.55
N MET A 22 5.80 6.59 11.67
CA MET A 22 6.39 6.76 10.34
C MET A 22 7.85 7.19 10.44
N ARG A 23 8.68 6.62 9.57
CA ARG A 23 10.13 6.88 9.53
C ARG A 23 10.48 7.73 8.30
N GLY A 24 11.65 8.36 8.35
CA GLY A 24 12.17 9.14 7.23
C GLY A 24 12.45 8.28 5.99
N ALA A 25 12.77 8.97 4.90
CA ALA A 25 13.08 8.37 3.60
C ALA A 25 14.11 7.23 3.71
N ALA A 26 14.00 6.27 2.78
CA ALA A 26 14.77 5.02 2.74
C ALA A 26 14.47 3.97 3.84
N HIS A 27 13.66 4.30 4.87
CA HIS A 27 13.18 3.29 5.81
C HIS A 27 11.99 2.48 5.24
N PRO A 28 11.86 1.17 5.53
CA PRO A 28 10.70 0.37 5.09
C PRO A 28 9.32 0.92 5.51
N HIS A 29 9.27 1.64 6.63
CA HIS A 29 8.06 2.31 7.16
C HIS A 29 8.02 3.82 6.82
N SER A 30 8.67 4.25 5.73
CA SER A 30 8.50 5.60 5.21
C SER A 30 7.28 5.67 4.30
N LEU A 31 6.61 6.83 4.28
CA LEU A 31 5.46 7.04 3.39
C LEU A 31 5.87 6.92 1.93
N GLU A 32 7.03 7.46 1.55
CA GLU A 32 7.49 7.37 0.15
C GLU A 32 7.69 5.92 -0.29
N ARG A 33 8.22 5.08 0.61
CA ARG A 33 8.44 3.66 0.30
C ARG A 33 7.13 2.90 0.20
N ILE A 34 6.15 3.20 1.06
CA ILE A 34 4.80 2.65 0.97
C ILE A 34 4.17 3.04 -0.38
N TRP A 35 4.24 4.32 -0.77
CA TRP A 35 3.69 4.79 -2.04
C TRP A 35 4.39 4.18 -3.26
N ALA A 36 5.71 4.07 -3.21
CA ALA A 36 6.48 3.44 -4.27
C ALA A 36 6.08 1.96 -4.47
N PHE A 37 5.81 1.24 -3.37
CA PHE A 37 5.29 -0.12 -3.47
C PHE A 37 3.88 -0.14 -4.05
N ASP A 38 2.97 0.72 -3.59
CA ASP A 38 1.60 0.77 -4.12
C ASP A 38 1.59 0.98 -5.64
N ALA A 39 2.39 1.94 -6.13
CA ALA A 39 2.52 2.25 -7.54
C ALA A 39 3.15 1.09 -8.34
N ALA A 40 4.23 0.50 -7.82
CA ALA A 40 4.90 -0.63 -8.47
C ALA A 40 3.98 -1.85 -8.62
N ARG A 41 3.06 -2.07 -7.68
CA ARG A 41 2.06 -3.15 -7.76
C ARG A 41 0.89 -2.81 -8.68
N ALA A 42 0.57 -1.54 -8.82
CA ALA A 42 -0.54 -1.08 -9.64
C ALA A 42 -0.30 -1.27 -11.14
N ALA A 43 0.97 -1.25 -11.58
CA ALA A 43 1.38 -1.47 -12.96
C ALA A 43 0.79 -2.77 -13.57
N ALA A 44 0.69 -3.83 -12.77
CA ALA A 44 0.15 -5.13 -13.23
C ALA A 44 -1.40 -5.15 -13.32
N LEU A 45 -2.09 -4.16 -12.77
CA LEU A 45 -3.56 -4.07 -12.72
C LEU A 45 -4.13 -2.93 -13.58
N GLY A 46 -3.28 -2.13 -14.24
CA GLY A 46 -3.72 -0.97 -15.02
C GLY A 46 -4.38 0.12 -14.16
N THR A 47 -3.94 0.27 -12.91
CA THR A 47 -4.46 1.28 -11.97
C THR A 47 -3.31 2.09 -11.38
N GLU A 48 -3.61 3.14 -10.62
CA GLU A 48 -2.58 4.02 -10.05
C GLU A 48 -1.97 3.48 -8.76
N ARG A 49 -2.80 2.83 -7.91
CA ARG A 49 -2.36 2.24 -6.64
C ARG A 49 -2.95 0.85 -6.42
N ALA A 50 -2.10 -0.08 -5.97
CA ALA A 50 -2.55 -1.43 -5.62
C ALA A 50 -1.77 -2.01 -4.44
N GLU A 51 -2.43 -2.87 -3.68
CA GLU A 51 -1.80 -3.63 -2.59
C GLU A 51 -1.62 -5.11 -2.94
N SER A 52 -0.54 -5.68 -2.41
CA SER A 52 -0.22 -7.10 -2.55
C SER A 52 -0.55 -7.86 -1.28
N PHE A 53 -1.28 -8.95 -1.45
CA PHE A 53 -1.65 -9.86 -0.36
C PHE A 53 -1.04 -11.23 -0.63
N ARG A 54 -0.52 -11.86 0.42
CA ARG A 54 -0.11 -13.27 0.40
C ARG A 54 -1.17 -14.06 1.19
N PRO A 55 -1.97 -14.93 0.53
CA PRO A 55 -2.92 -15.75 1.27
C PRO A 55 -2.15 -16.70 2.20
N TYR A 56 -2.40 -16.60 3.51
CA TYR A 56 -1.67 -17.38 4.51
C TYR A 56 -2.11 -18.85 4.59
N ARG A 57 -3.26 -19.19 4.00
CA ARG A 57 -3.65 -20.55 3.67
C ARG A 57 -4.38 -20.50 2.34
N MET A 58 -4.20 -21.52 1.53
CA MET A 58 -4.95 -21.76 0.30
C MET A 58 -6.44 -21.88 0.67
N ALA A 59 -7.14 -20.75 0.80
CA ALA A 59 -8.59 -20.70 0.91
C ALA A 59 -9.15 -21.03 -0.48
N TRP A 60 -9.12 -22.31 -0.82
CA TRP A 60 -9.86 -22.85 -1.95
C TRP A 60 -11.27 -23.12 -1.46
N ARG A 61 -12.22 -22.42 -2.07
CA ARG A 61 -13.51 -22.98 -2.48
C ARG A 61 -14.01 -22.21 -3.69
#